data_AF-A0A538EAV3-F1
#
_entry.id   AF-A0A538EAV3-F1
#
_cell.length_a   1.000
_cell.length_b   1.000
_cell.length_c   1.000
_cell.angle_alpha   90.00
_cell.angle_beta   90.00
_cell.angle_gamma   90.00
#
_symmetry.space_group_name_H-M   'P 1'
#
loop_
_entity.id
_entity.type
_entity.pdbx_description
1 polymer ?
#
loop_
_entity_poly.entity_id
_entity_poly.type
_entity_poly.pdbx_seq_one_letter_code
_entity_poly.pdbx_strand_id
1 'polypeptide(L)'
;MNVINSWNVEIGNSVVRSVDDAVVLKSDFALGRTFPSFNIHVHDTTILSTENNATQFGSETCGDFHDVTFDHLKILGAGKAGIGIVSMDGSNIRHITYSNITMTKTADPIYLKIGDRHSCPNHPPVGSISDISISDVTGTNAVSPVSSSTEFSPTIAGASPTHKVSNVRLTNVKLTVKGGHPASDATIVPPENNTKHAPSVYGTRPAYGWWLRHVDGISFVGCTVTFDHNDGRPAWLTTDGSNVTISGGTLARGTGSPYDIGFDHVSGYAVTTTKTTTGAAPRIHATNSTPL
;
A
#
# COMPACT_ATOMS: atom_id res chain seq x y z
N MET A 1 -4.07 -1.37 19.77
CA MET A 1 -3.77 -2.76 20.16
C MET A 1 -2.45 -3.12 19.53
N ASN A 2 -1.44 -3.44 20.35
CA ASN A 2 -0.12 -3.85 19.84
C ASN A 2 0.04 -5.35 20.07
N VAL A 3 0.18 -6.11 19.00
CA VAL A 3 0.52 -7.53 19.02
C VAL A 3 2.03 -7.62 18.77
N ILE A 4 2.81 -7.89 19.82
CA ILE A 4 4.27 -7.81 19.76
C ILE A 4 4.86 -9.20 19.99
N ASN A 5 5.70 -9.69 19.07
CA ASN A 5 6.43 -10.96 19.24
C ASN A 5 5.49 -12.12 19.66
N SER A 6 4.34 -12.26 18.98
CA SER A 6 3.22 -13.08 19.41
C SER A 6 2.72 -14.00 18.31
N TRP A 7 2.16 -15.15 18.68
CA TRP A 7 1.58 -16.12 17.75
C TRP A 7 0.30 -16.73 18.30
N ASN A 8 -0.55 -17.29 17.43
CA ASN A 8 -1.88 -17.83 17.78
C ASN A 8 -2.77 -16.77 18.45
N VAL A 9 -2.96 -15.64 17.78
CA VAL A 9 -3.74 -14.50 18.30
C VAL A 9 -5.01 -14.32 17.48
N GLU A 10 -6.14 -14.17 18.16
CA GLU A 10 -7.42 -13.85 17.54
C GLU A 10 -7.94 -12.51 18.10
N ILE A 11 -8.27 -11.58 17.20
CA ILE A 11 -8.88 -10.27 17.52
C ILE A 11 -10.16 -10.15 16.70
N GLY A 12 -11.29 -10.50 17.31
CA GLY A 12 -12.59 -10.52 16.66
C GLY A 12 -13.59 -9.53 17.26
N ASN A 13 -14.66 -9.24 16.53
CA ASN A 13 -15.92 -8.69 17.07
C ASN A 13 -15.76 -7.41 17.90
N SER A 14 -14.87 -6.51 17.47
CA SER A 14 -14.40 -5.40 18.28
C SER A 14 -14.71 -4.02 17.67
N VAL A 15 -14.68 -3.00 18.53
CA VAL A 15 -14.62 -1.59 18.11
C VAL A 15 -13.35 -0.98 18.67
N VAL A 16 -12.39 -0.68 17.80
CA VAL A 16 -11.08 -0.15 18.17
C VAL A 16 -10.98 1.30 17.73
N ARG A 17 -10.77 2.20 18.69
CA ARG A 17 -10.56 3.64 18.43
C ARG A 17 -9.26 4.07 19.09
N SER A 18 -8.39 4.71 18.32
CA SER A 18 -7.08 5.17 18.78
C SER A 18 -6.76 6.54 18.18
N VAL A 19 -5.89 7.28 18.87
CA VAL A 19 -5.21 8.43 18.27
C VAL A 19 -4.04 7.91 17.42
N ASP A 20 -3.28 6.98 17.99
CA ASP A 20 -2.16 6.31 17.35
C ASP A 20 -2.64 5.11 16.50
N ASP A 21 -1.74 4.20 16.14
CA ASP A 21 -2.07 2.96 15.44
C ASP A 21 -3.18 2.20 16.19
N ALA A 22 -4.21 1.77 15.45
CA ALA A 22 -5.38 1.14 16.07
C ALA A 22 -5.18 -0.37 16.29
N VAL A 23 -4.87 -1.14 15.24
CA VAL A 23 -4.50 -2.56 15.35
C VAL A 23 -3.15 -2.77 14.65
N VAL A 24 -2.10 -3.04 15.42
CA VAL A 24 -0.73 -3.08 14.89
C VAL A 24 0.03 -4.31 15.37
N LEU A 25 0.77 -4.90 14.44
CA LEU A 25 1.70 -5.99 14.70
C LEU A 25 3.11 -5.40 14.72
N LYS A 26 3.87 -5.66 15.78
CA LYS A 26 5.26 -5.21 15.92
C LYS A 26 6.17 -6.36 16.32
N SER A 27 7.46 -6.17 16.11
CA SER A 27 8.48 -7.07 16.64
C SER A 27 9.66 -6.27 17.13
N ASP A 28 10.08 -6.56 18.35
CA ASP A 28 11.19 -5.90 19.03
C ASP A 28 12.28 -6.90 19.46
N PHE A 29 13.35 -6.36 20.06
CA PHE A 29 14.47 -7.11 20.62
C PHE A 29 14.52 -7.00 22.16
N ALA A 30 13.41 -6.68 22.83
CA ALA A 30 13.41 -6.35 24.26
C ALA A 30 13.92 -7.50 25.15
N LEU A 31 13.80 -8.75 24.68
CA LEU A 31 14.23 -9.95 25.39
C LEU A 31 15.61 -10.47 24.96
N GLY A 32 16.41 -9.64 24.26
CA GLY A 32 17.74 -10.03 23.79
C GLY A 32 17.73 -11.00 22.60
N ARG A 33 16.56 -11.22 21.98
CA ARG A 33 16.36 -11.99 20.74
C ARG A 33 15.06 -11.56 20.06
N THR A 34 14.94 -11.84 18.77
CA THR A 34 13.70 -11.67 18.00
C THR A 34 12.81 -12.91 18.11
N PHE A 35 11.51 -12.73 17.88
CA PHE A 35 10.55 -13.82 17.74
C PHE A 35 9.69 -13.57 16.51
N PRO A 36 9.35 -14.61 15.73
CA PRO A 36 8.40 -14.47 14.66
C PRO A 36 7.00 -14.21 15.24
N SER A 37 6.19 -13.44 14.51
CA SER A 37 4.76 -13.31 14.80
C SER A 37 3.93 -13.97 13.71
N PHE A 38 3.11 -14.96 14.07
CA PHE A 38 2.40 -15.78 13.08
C PHE A 38 1.11 -16.40 13.59
N ASN A 39 0.27 -16.87 12.67
CA ASN A 39 -1.08 -17.38 12.97
C ASN A 39 -1.88 -16.34 13.77
N ILE A 40 -2.04 -15.17 13.16
CA ILE A 40 -2.78 -14.05 13.75
C ILE A 40 -3.99 -13.75 12.86
N HIS A 41 -5.16 -13.63 13.47
CA HIS A 41 -6.42 -13.37 12.79
C HIS A 41 -7.12 -12.15 13.38
N VAL A 42 -7.39 -11.14 12.56
CA VAL A 42 -8.15 -9.95 12.94
C VAL A 42 -9.42 -9.88 12.10
N HIS A 43 -10.58 -9.98 12.72
CA HIS A 43 -11.84 -10.08 11.99
C HIS A 43 -13.01 -9.35 12.63
N ASP A 44 -14.06 -9.11 11.85
CA ASP A 44 -15.35 -8.55 12.32
C ASP A 44 -15.21 -7.29 13.18
N THR A 45 -14.30 -6.40 12.79
CA THR A 45 -13.85 -5.29 13.65
C THR A 45 -14.04 -3.93 12.97
N THR A 46 -14.60 -2.99 13.73
CA THR A 46 -14.68 -1.57 13.33
C THR A 46 -13.50 -0.79 13.89
N ILE A 47 -12.75 -0.11 13.03
CA ILE A 47 -11.47 0.52 13.37
C ILE A 47 -11.50 2.03 13.08
N LEU A 48 -10.95 2.84 13.98
CA LEU A 48 -10.64 4.25 13.74
C LEU A 48 -9.28 4.60 14.35
N SER A 49 -8.38 5.13 13.53
CA SER A 49 -7.19 5.87 13.99
C SER A 49 -7.28 7.32 13.53
N THR A 50 -7.18 8.28 14.45
CA THR A 50 -7.30 9.70 14.05
C THR A 50 -6.01 10.27 13.46
N GLU A 51 -4.84 9.84 13.94
CA GLU A 51 -3.55 10.42 13.52
C GLU A 51 -2.61 9.45 12.81
N ASN A 52 -2.72 8.14 13.07
CA ASN A 52 -1.82 7.13 12.50
C ASN A 52 -2.59 6.07 11.71
N ASN A 53 -2.20 4.80 11.79
CA ASN A 53 -2.68 3.75 10.90
C ASN A 53 -3.88 3.00 11.51
N ALA A 54 -4.84 2.62 10.67
CA ALA A 54 -5.93 1.75 11.11
C ALA A 54 -5.40 0.32 11.34
N THR A 55 -4.67 -0.23 10.37
CA THR A 55 -3.92 -1.49 10.52
C THR A 55 -2.46 -1.28 10.11
N GLN A 56 -1.52 -1.93 10.80
CA GLN A 56 -0.09 -1.77 10.51
C GLN A 56 0.72 -3.02 10.86
N PHE A 57 1.74 -3.33 10.04
CA PHE A 57 2.94 -4.05 10.48
C PHE A 57 4.08 -3.06 10.70
N GLY A 58 4.65 -2.98 11.90
CA GLY A 58 5.74 -2.07 12.25
C GLY A 58 5.34 -0.84 13.08
N SER A 59 6.15 0.22 13.16
CA SER A 59 7.41 0.38 12.42
C SER A 59 8.55 -0.48 12.94
N GLU A 60 8.53 -0.87 14.23
CA GLU A 60 9.50 -1.77 14.84
C GLU A 60 9.29 -3.19 14.28
N THR A 61 10.25 -3.63 13.48
CA THR A 61 10.13 -4.84 12.65
C THR A 61 11.41 -5.66 12.67
N CYS A 62 11.83 -6.08 13.87
CA CYS A 62 13.04 -6.89 14.05
C CYS A 62 12.84 -8.36 13.64
N GLY A 63 11.76 -8.97 14.09
CA GLY A 63 11.39 -10.35 13.79
C GLY A 63 10.42 -10.45 12.63
N ASP A 64 10.38 -11.64 12.03
CA ASP A 64 9.55 -11.94 10.87
C ASP A 64 8.06 -11.99 11.20
N PHE A 65 7.23 -11.76 10.19
CA PHE A 65 5.78 -11.90 10.28
C PHE A 65 5.29 -12.81 9.17
N HIS A 66 4.49 -13.82 9.51
CA HIS A 66 3.88 -14.66 8.49
C HIS A 66 2.54 -15.26 8.89
N ASP A 67 1.73 -15.65 7.91
CA ASP A 67 0.43 -16.29 8.11
C ASP A 67 -0.49 -15.43 9.00
N VAL A 68 -0.77 -14.21 8.50
CA VAL A 68 -1.64 -13.24 9.18
C VAL A 68 -2.82 -12.89 8.28
N THR A 69 -4.03 -12.94 8.83
CA THR A 69 -5.27 -12.63 8.11
C THR A 69 -6.00 -11.47 8.77
N PHE A 70 -6.44 -10.53 7.95
CA PHE A 70 -7.35 -9.46 8.28
C PHE A 70 -8.59 -9.57 7.39
N ASP A 71 -9.78 -9.74 7.97
CA ASP A 71 -11.01 -9.80 7.17
C ASP A 71 -12.24 -9.18 7.83
N HIS A 72 -13.24 -8.83 7.03
CA HIS A 72 -14.49 -8.22 7.51
C HIS A 72 -14.25 -6.97 8.37
N LEU A 73 -13.40 -6.06 7.88
CA LEU A 73 -13.05 -4.83 8.59
C LEU A 73 -13.84 -3.62 8.08
N LYS A 74 -14.27 -2.78 9.02
CA LYS A 74 -14.83 -1.46 8.74
C LYS A 74 -13.92 -0.37 9.28
N ILE A 75 -13.13 0.25 8.41
CA ILE A 75 -12.22 1.34 8.77
C ILE A 75 -12.94 2.68 8.60
N LEU A 76 -13.15 3.38 9.70
CA LEU A 76 -13.83 4.69 9.75
C LEU A 76 -12.88 5.87 9.53
N GLY A 77 -11.57 5.63 9.65
CA GLY A 77 -10.53 6.62 9.39
C GLY A 77 -9.13 6.14 9.78
N ALA A 78 -8.14 6.70 9.10
CA ALA A 78 -6.72 6.57 9.40
C ALA A 78 -6.00 7.88 9.02
N GLY A 79 -5.31 8.51 9.97
CA GLY A 79 -4.47 9.69 9.69
C GLY A 79 -3.29 9.40 8.78
N LYS A 80 -2.89 8.12 8.70
CA LYS A 80 -1.92 7.55 7.76
C LYS A 80 -2.58 6.41 6.96
N ALA A 81 -2.10 5.18 7.10
CA ALA A 81 -2.52 4.05 6.29
C ALA A 81 -3.82 3.39 6.78
N GLY A 82 -4.75 3.08 5.87
CA GLY A 82 -5.83 2.14 6.15
C GLY A 82 -5.28 0.73 6.33
N ILE A 83 -4.59 0.26 5.30
CA ILE A 83 -3.78 -0.98 5.29
C ILE A 83 -2.32 -0.59 5.20
N GLY A 84 -1.57 -0.76 6.29
CA GLY A 84 -0.14 -0.46 6.35
C GLY A 84 0.71 -1.71 6.53
N ILE A 85 1.74 -1.89 5.71
CA ILE A 85 2.76 -2.92 5.88
C ILE A 85 4.12 -2.29 5.67
N VAL A 86 4.94 -2.22 6.73
CA VAL A 86 6.32 -1.76 6.60
C VAL A 86 7.29 -2.78 7.16
N SER A 87 8.36 -3.07 6.40
CA SER A 87 9.54 -3.76 6.93
C SER A 87 10.68 -2.74 6.98
N MET A 88 11.04 -2.28 8.16
CA MET A 88 12.00 -1.19 8.36
C MET A 88 13.32 -1.69 8.94
N ASP A 89 13.30 -2.75 9.73
CA ASP A 89 14.45 -3.18 10.53
C ASP A 89 14.88 -4.63 10.27
N GLY A 90 14.60 -5.14 9.06
CA GLY A 90 15.10 -6.44 8.60
C GLY A 90 14.07 -7.57 8.60
N SER A 91 12.83 -7.34 9.04
CA SER A 91 11.80 -8.39 9.00
C SER A 91 11.49 -8.88 7.59
N ASN A 92 11.22 -10.18 7.47
CA ASN A 92 10.55 -10.76 6.33
C ASN A 92 9.05 -10.85 6.64
N ILE A 93 8.23 -10.14 5.88
CA ILE A 93 6.78 -10.12 6.01
C ILE A 93 6.19 -10.87 4.81
N ARG A 94 5.54 -12.02 5.05
CA ARG A 94 4.98 -12.85 3.98
C ARG A 94 3.70 -13.57 4.34
N HIS A 95 2.95 -14.04 3.34
CA HIS A 95 1.68 -14.76 3.53
C HIS A 95 0.66 -13.94 4.33
N ILE A 96 0.43 -12.70 3.89
CA ILE A 96 -0.51 -11.79 4.54
C ILE A 96 -1.76 -11.65 3.68
N THR A 97 -2.92 -11.82 4.29
CA THR A 97 -4.21 -11.69 3.61
C THR A 97 -5.03 -10.56 4.21
N TYR A 98 -5.52 -9.66 3.35
CA TYR A 98 -6.57 -8.69 3.66
C TYR A 98 -7.79 -8.97 2.78
N SER A 99 -8.98 -9.18 3.34
CA SER A 99 -10.19 -9.42 2.55
C SER A 99 -11.46 -8.79 3.13
N ASN A 100 -12.44 -8.46 2.28
CA ASN A 100 -13.74 -7.94 2.72
C ASN A 100 -13.63 -6.68 3.61
N ILE A 101 -13.02 -5.62 3.09
CA ILE A 101 -12.75 -4.39 3.86
C ILE A 101 -13.49 -3.21 3.25
N THR A 102 -14.16 -2.44 4.10
CA THR A 102 -14.65 -1.11 3.75
C THR A 102 -13.85 -0.06 4.50
N MET A 103 -13.42 0.99 3.80
CA MET A 103 -12.69 2.09 4.41
C MET A 103 -13.17 3.46 3.94
N THR A 104 -13.11 4.43 4.85
CA THR A 104 -13.29 5.84 4.53
C THR A 104 -12.32 6.69 5.34
N LYS A 105 -12.00 7.89 4.87
CA LYS A 105 -11.14 8.85 5.58
C LYS A 105 -9.78 8.25 5.96
N THR A 106 -9.16 7.54 5.03
CA THR A 106 -7.78 7.06 5.14
C THR A 106 -6.89 7.96 4.31
N ALA A 107 -5.88 8.60 4.92
CA ALA A 107 -4.96 9.46 4.19
C ALA A 107 -4.20 8.70 3.10
N ASP A 108 -3.74 7.49 3.39
CA ASP A 108 -3.20 6.54 2.40
C ASP A 108 -4.02 5.24 2.50
N PRO A 109 -4.87 4.88 1.52
CA PRO A 109 -5.69 3.68 1.64
C PRO A 109 -4.87 2.40 1.85
N ILE A 110 -3.80 2.21 1.07
CA ILE A 110 -2.97 1.00 1.05
C ILE A 110 -1.52 1.39 0.87
N TYR A 111 -0.68 1.07 1.86
CA TYR A 111 0.71 1.49 1.94
C TYR A 111 1.63 0.31 2.29
N LEU A 112 2.45 -0.10 1.32
CA LEU A 112 3.50 -1.10 1.49
C LEU A 112 4.87 -0.41 1.29
N LYS A 113 5.76 -0.52 2.28
CA LYS A 113 7.14 0.00 2.19
C LYS A 113 8.17 -0.96 2.76
N ILE A 114 9.21 -1.25 1.98
CA ILE A 114 10.48 -1.76 2.52
C ILE A 114 11.38 -0.56 2.81
N GLY A 115 11.98 -0.54 3.99
CA GLY A 115 12.94 0.44 4.45
C GLY A 115 14.22 -0.22 4.93
N ASP A 116 15.15 0.64 5.33
CA ASP A 116 16.53 0.32 5.68
C ASP A 116 16.93 1.11 6.94
N ARG A 117 16.08 1.05 7.97
CA ARG A 117 16.23 1.84 9.21
C ARG A 117 17.26 1.20 10.15
N HIS A 118 17.47 -0.12 10.09
CA HIS A 118 18.50 -0.84 10.85
C HIS A 118 18.48 -0.59 12.37
N SER A 119 17.30 -0.38 12.97
CA SER A 119 17.23 -0.08 14.41
C SER A 119 17.34 -1.34 15.31
N CYS A 120 17.30 -2.54 14.74
CA CYS A 120 17.42 -3.78 15.50
C CYS A 120 18.89 -4.14 15.77
N PRO A 121 19.20 -4.68 16.96
CA PRO A 121 20.56 -5.12 17.28
C PRO A 121 21.16 -6.07 16.24
N ASN A 122 22.48 -5.97 16.06
CA ASN A 122 23.28 -6.66 15.03
C ASN A 122 23.03 -6.22 13.58
N HIS A 123 22.23 -5.17 13.35
CA HIS A 123 22.01 -4.56 12.02
C HIS A 123 21.68 -5.60 10.94
N PRO A 124 20.54 -6.32 11.07
CA PRO A 124 20.14 -7.31 10.08
C PRO A 124 20.05 -6.66 8.68
N PRO A 125 20.28 -7.41 7.59
CA PRO A 125 20.13 -6.87 6.24
C PRO A 125 18.69 -6.35 5.99
N VAL A 126 18.52 -5.58 4.91
CA VAL A 126 17.20 -5.12 4.44
C VAL A 126 16.23 -6.32 4.41
N GLY A 127 15.05 -6.12 4.98
CA GLY A 127 14.00 -7.13 5.02
C GLY A 127 13.25 -7.29 3.70
N SER A 128 12.13 -8.01 3.74
CA SER A 128 11.28 -8.26 2.56
C SER A 128 9.80 -8.11 2.86
N ILE A 129 9.03 -7.79 1.81
CA ILE A 129 7.57 -7.90 1.79
C ILE A 129 7.23 -8.75 0.55
N SER A 130 6.61 -9.91 0.77
CA SER A 130 6.25 -10.84 -0.29
C SER A 130 4.92 -11.55 -0.01
N ASP A 131 4.32 -12.18 -1.03
CA ASP A 131 3.14 -13.05 -0.87
C ASP A 131 1.97 -12.37 -0.14
N ILE A 132 1.55 -11.23 -0.67
CA ILE A 132 0.46 -10.43 -0.09
C ILE A 132 -0.78 -10.55 -0.96
N SER A 133 -1.91 -10.91 -0.35
CA SER A 133 -3.21 -10.96 -1.02
C SER A 133 -4.15 -9.90 -0.43
N ILE A 134 -4.67 -9.01 -1.27
CA ILE A 134 -5.65 -7.99 -0.89
C ILE A 134 -6.87 -8.14 -1.79
N SER A 135 -8.01 -8.55 -1.23
CA SER A 135 -9.24 -8.75 -2.00
C SER A 135 -10.46 -8.02 -1.45
N ASP A 136 -11.38 -7.65 -2.33
CA ASP A 136 -12.72 -7.17 -1.95
C ASP A 136 -12.66 -5.96 -0.99
N VAL A 137 -11.83 -4.99 -1.36
CA VAL A 137 -11.63 -3.75 -0.61
C VAL A 137 -12.34 -2.60 -1.30
N THR A 138 -13.16 -1.84 -0.58
CA THR A 138 -13.75 -0.59 -1.07
C THR A 138 -13.33 0.58 -0.19
N GLY A 139 -12.69 1.59 -0.79
CA GLY A 139 -12.23 2.80 -0.13
C GLY A 139 -12.80 4.07 -0.75
N THR A 140 -13.23 5.03 0.07
CA THR A 140 -13.82 6.31 -0.38
C THR A 140 -13.34 7.47 0.47
N ASN A 141 -13.41 8.70 -0.06
CA ASN A 141 -13.01 9.91 0.68
C ASN A 141 -11.60 9.75 1.28
N ALA A 142 -10.62 9.44 0.42
CA ALA A 142 -9.25 9.11 0.82
C ALA A 142 -8.47 10.36 1.28
N VAL A 143 -8.78 10.80 2.50
CA VAL A 143 -8.15 11.92 3.21
C VAL A 143 -8.03 11.56 4.68
N SER A 144 -7.16 12.22 5.44
CA SER A 144 -7.10 12.04 6.90
C SER A 144 -8.45 12.37 7.57
N PRO A 145 -8.86 11.65 8.64
CA PRO A 145 -10.11 11.91 9.34
C PRO A 145 -10.09 13.22 10.13
N VAL A 146 -8.90 13.78 10.38
CA VAL A 146 -8.70 15.05 11.11
C VAL A 146 -8.26 16.20 10.20
N SER A 147 -7.86 15.93 8.96
CA SER A 147 -7.51 16.96 7.98
C SER A 147 -7.78 16.50 6.55
N SER A 148 -8.69 17.20 5.85
CA SER A 148 -8.95 16.92 4.44
C SER A 148 -7.81 17.34 3.50
N SER A 149 -6.80 18.07 3.99
CA SER A 149 -5.63 18.44 3.19
C SER A 149 -4.58 17.33 3.11
N THR A 150 -4.58 16.39 4.06
CA THR A 150 -3.63 15.28 4.08
C THR A 150 -4.21 14.10 3.32
N GLU A 151 -3.60 13.80 2.18
CA GLU A 151 -3.95 12.70 1.28
C GLU A 151 -2.67 12.17 0.63
N PHE A 152 -2.68 10.88 0.33
CA PHE A 152 -1.59 10.19 -0.33
C PHE A 152 -2.16 9.13 -1.26
N SER A 153 -1.52 8.96 -2.42
CA SER A 153 -1.85 7.88 -3.34
C SER A 153 -1.41 6.53 -2.76
N PRO A 154 -2.25 5.48 -2.88
CA PRO A 154 -1.85 4.11 -2.61
C PRO A 154 -0.46 3.79 -3.17
N THR A 155 0.40 3.26 -2.31
CA THR A 155 1.84 3.14 -2.57
C THR A 155 2.32 1.72 -2.29
N ILE A 156 3.09 1.16 -3.23
CA ILE A 156 3.85 -0.08 -3.04
C ILE A 156 5.30 0.19 -3.42
N ALA A 157 6.18 0.29 -2.43
CA ALA A 157 7.56 0.71 -2.63
C ALA A 157 8.56 -0.26 -1.97
N GLY A 158 9.40 -0.91 -2.78
CA GLY A 158 10.62 -1.56 -2.30
C GLY A 158 11.66 -0.53 -1.83
N ALA A 159 12.74 -1.01 -1.21
CA ALA A 159 13.80 -0.14 -0.70
C ALA A 159 14.82 0.26 -1.77
N SER A 160 14.98 -0.57 -2.81
CA SER A 160 15.94 -0.37 -3.90
C SER A 160 15.67 -1.37 -5.04
N PRO A 161 16.33 -1.25 -6.21
CA PRO A 161 16.17 -2.21 -7.30
C PRO A 161 16.51 -3.67 -6.96
N THR A 162 17.30 -3.91 -5.92
CA THR A 162 17.64 -5.26 -5.42
C THR A 162 16.80 -5.72 -4.24
N HIS A 163 15.94 -4.85 -3.68
CA HIS A 163 15.07 -5.13 -2.53
C HIS A 163 13.64 -4.72 -2.86
N LYS A 164 13.02 -5.51 -3.74
CA LYS A 164 11.70 -5.23 -4.29
C LYS A 164 10.59 -5.76 -3.39
N VAL A 165 9.45 -5.07 -3.34
CA VAL A 165 8.20 -5.69 -2.87
C VAL A 165 7.76 -6.69 -3.93
N SER A 166 7.44 -7.91 -3.55
CA SER A 166 7.18 -8.98 -4.52
C SER A 166 5.90 -9.77 -4.30
N ASN A 167 5.40 -10.41 -5.35
CA ASN A 167 4.23 -11.29 -5.34
C ASN A 167 3.03 -10.71 -4.56
N VAL A 168 2.56 -9.55 -5.00
CA VAL A 168 1.37 -8.90 -4.43
C VAL A 168 0.21 -9.03 -5.41
N ARG A 169 -0.91 -9.57 -4.92
CA ARG A 169 -2.14 -9.71 -5.69
C ARG A 169 -3.26 -8.87 -5.09
N LEU A 170 -3.76 -7.93 -5.89
CA LEU A 170 -4.92 -7.11 -5.58
C LEU A 170 -6.09 -7.55 -6.46
N THR A 171 -7.19 -7.97 -5.84
CA THR A 171 -8.39 -8.45 -6.55
C THR A 171 -9.63 -7.67 -6.11
N ASN A 172 -10.39 -7.10 -7.05
CA ASN A 172 -11.63 -6.37 -6.74
C ASN A 172 -11.43 -5.23 -5.71
N VAL A 173 -10.29 -4.55 -5.77
CA VAL A 173 -9.99 -3.36 -4.95
C VAL A 173 -10.53 -2.11 -5.65
N LYS A 174 -11.43 -1.37 -5.00
CA LYS A 174 -12.13 -0.20 -5.54
C LYS A 174 -11.85 1.02 -4.68
N LEU A 175 -11.15 2.00 -5.21
CA LEU A 175 -10.77 3.21 -4.47
C LEU A 175 -11.28 4.47 -5.17
N THR A 176 -11.93 5.35 -4.43
CA THR A 176 -12.12 6.75 -4.82
C THR A 176 -11.18 7.62 -4.00
N VAL A 177 -10.13 8.12 -4.64
CA VAL A 177 -9.15 9.01 -4.01
C VAL A 177 -9.58 10.48 -4.09
N LYS A 178 -8.93 11.37 -3.36
CA LYS A 178 -9.28 12.80 -3.38
C LYS A 178 -9.03 13.43 -4.76
N GLY A 179 -7.84 13.19 -5.33
CA GLY A 179 -7.40 13.83 -6.57
C GLY A 179 -7.12 15.34 -6.40
N GLY A 180 -7.10 16.09 -7.51
CA GLY A 180 -6.91 17.54 -7.51
C GLY A 180 -5.47 18.02 -7.81
N HIS A 181 -4.58 17.15 -8.27
CA HIS A 181 -3.21 17.53 -8.63
C HIS A 181 -3.06 17.97 -10.10
N PRO A 182 -2.13 18.87 -10.42
CA PRO A 182 -1.82 19.24 -11.80
C PRO A 182 -1.07 18.13 -12.55
N ALA A 183 -1.07 18.19 -13.88
CA ALA A 183 -0.36 17.23 -14.72
C ALA A 183 1.17 17.26 -14.54
N SER A 184 1.73 18.39 -14.11
CA SER A 184 3.15 18.53 -13.78
C SER A 184 3.60 17.60 -12.65
N ASP A 185 2.69 17.18 -11.77
CA ASP A 185 3.05 16.29 -10.66
C ASP A 185 3.38 14.87 -11.15
N ALA A 186 2.97 14.51 -12.37
CA ALA A 186 3.29 13.21 -12.98
C ALA A 186 4.79 13.00 -13.27
N THR A 187 5.60 14.06 -13.21
CA THR A 187 7.06 13.99 -13.40
C THR A 187 7.83 14.08 -12.09
N ILE A 188 7.16 14.16 -10.94
CA ILE A 188 7.82 14.16 -9.64
C ILE A 188 8.51 12.82 -9.42
N VAL A 189 9.74 12.87 -8.92
CA VAL A 189 10.49 11.69 -8.47
C VAL A 189 10.53 11.74 -6.94
N PRO A 190 9.67 10.96 -6.24
CA PRO A 190 9.73 10.87 -4.79
C PRO A 190 11.11 10.40 -4.31
N PRO A 191 11.59 10.85 -3.14
CA PRO A 191 12.85 10.35 -2.57
C PRO A 191 12.76 8.87 -2.18
N GLU A 192 13.90 8.17 -2.00
CA GLU A 192 13.91 6.81 -1.44
C GLU A 192 13.55 6.78 0.06
N ASN A 193 14.21 7.66 0.82
CA ASN A 193 14.02 7.87 2.26
C ASN A 193 13.84 6.56 3.07
N ASN A 194 14.80 5.64 2.93
CA ASN A 194 14.70 4.30 3.51
C ASN A 194 14.75 4.26 5.05
N THR A 195 15.20 5.32 5.71
CA THR A 195 15.28 5.37 7.19
C THR A 195 13.98 5.78 7.87
N LYS A 196 12.95 6.17 7.09
CA LYS A 196 11.65 6.65 7.60
C LYS A 196 10.51 5.81 7.03
N HIS A 197 9.48 5.55 7.84
CA HIS A 197 8.38 4.66 7.45
C HIS A 197 7.12 5.41 7.00
N ALA A 198 6.91 6.64 7.45
CA ALA A 198 5.63 7.34 7.27
C ALA A 198 5.31 7.64 5.79
N PRO A 199 4.06 7.54 5.34
CA PRO A 199 3.69 7.86 3.95
C PRO A 199 4.10 9.26 3.49
N SER A 200 4.14 10.24 4.39
CA SER A 200 4.52 11.62 4.06
C SER A 200 5.96 11.78 3.56
N VAL A 201 6.83 10.78 3.78
CA VAL A 201 8.25 10.83 3.39
C VAL A 201 8.46 10.92 1.89
N TYR A 202 7.50 10.45 1.10
CA TYR A 202 7.52 10.50 -0.36
C TYR A 202 6.99 11.82 -0.93
N GLY A 203 6.36 12.67 -0.12
CA GLY A 203 5.64 13.84 -0.61
C GLY A 203 4.54 13.46 -1.61
N THR A 204 4.38 14.29 -2.64
CA THR A 204 3.44 14.04 -3.74
C THR A 204 3.89 12.86 -4.59
N ARG A 205 3.00 11.88 -4.77
CA ARG A 205 3.23 10.75 -5.70
C ARG A 205 2.92 11.16 -7.14
N PRO A 206 3.65 10.62 -8.13
CA PRO A 206 3.44 10.93 -9.54
C PRO A 206 2.25 10.21 -10.20
N ALA A 207 1.46 9.44 -9.45
CA ALA A 207 0.17 8.89 -9.87
C ALA A 207 -0.88 9.27 -8.84
N TYR A 208 -2.15 9.43 -9.26
CA TYR A 208 -3.24 9.68 -8.30
C TYR A 208 -3.71 8.39 -7.62
N GLY A 209 -3.70 7.28 -8.36
CA GLY A 209 -4.32 6.03 -7.95
C GLY A 209 -3.35 5.03 -7.33
N TRP A 210 -2.33 4.61 -8.07
CA TRP A 210 -1.36 3.62 -7.63
C TRP A 210 0.04 4.04 -8.07
N TRP A 211 0.90 4.27 -7.09
CA TRP A 211 2.32 4.49 -7.33
C TRP A 211 3.13 3.29 -6.85
N LEU A 212 3.87 2.68 -7.76
CA LEU A 212 4.69 1.51 -7.50
C LEU A 212 6.16 1.86 -7.79
N ARG A 213 7.06 1.45 -6.90
CA ARG A 213 8.50 1.55 -7.14
C ARG A 213 9.25 0.35 -6.59
N HIS A 214 10.24 -0.17 -7.32
CA HIS A 214 11.03 -1.32 -6.90
C HIS A 214 10.11 -2.51 -6.58
N VAL A 215 9.44 -3.04 -7.61
CA VAL A 215 8.44 -4.11 -7.44
C VAL A 215 8.66 -5.29 -8.38
N ASP A 216 8.25 -6.49 -7.98
CA ASP A 216 8.28 -7.68 -8.82
C ASP A 216 7.03 -8.55 -8.65
N GLY A 217 6.28 -8.80 -9.72
CA GLY A 217 5.11 -9.69 -9.63
C GLY A 217 3.93 -9.02 -8.92
N ILE A 218 3.53 -7.84 -9.38
CA ILE A 218 2.34 -7.14 -8.85
C ILE A 218 1.18 -7.32 -9.82
N SER A 219 0.07 -7.86 -9.34
CA SER A 219 -1.12 -8.14 -10.15
C SER A 219 -2.35 -7.42 -9.63
N PHE A 220 -3.00 -6.66 -10.51
CA PHE A 220 -4.30 -6.04 -10.27
C PHE A 220 -5.36 -6.76 -11.11
N VAL A 221 -6.40 -7.29 -10.46
CA VAL A 221 -7.47 -8.04 -11.12
C VAL A 221 -8.82 -7.44 -10.77
N GLY A 222 -9.48 -6.81 -11.74
CA GLY A 222 -10.79 -6.17 -11.55
C GLY A 222 -10.75 -4.96 -10.60
N CYS A 223 -9.58 -4.30 -10.48
CA CYS A 223 -9.41 -3.14 -9.61
C CYS A 223 -9.94 -1.86 -10.26
N THR A 224 -10.57 -1.00 -9.46
CA THR A 224 -11.08 0.30 -9.90
C THR A 224 -10.40 1.41 -9.12
N VAL A 225 -9.97 2.47 -9.81
CA VAL A 225 -9.51 3.70 -9.14
C VAL A 225 -10.11 4.93 -9.81
N THR A 226 -10.79 5.75 -9.01
CA THR A 226 -11.41 7.01 -9.43
C THR A 226 -11.00 8.13 -8.49
N PHE A 227 -11.37 9.37 -8.81
CA PHE A 227 -11.09 10.53 -7.97
C PHE A 227 -12.38 11.34 -7.69
N ASP A 228 -12.41 12.03 -6.55
CA ASP A 228 -13.46 13.00 -6.22
C ASP A 228 -13.28 14.32 -7.00
N HIS A 229 -12.02 14.73 -7.20
CA HIS A 229 -11.64 15.90 -7.97
C HIS A 229 -10.72 15.51 -9.13
N ASN A 230 -10.93 16.12 -10.30
CA ASN A 230 -10.08 15.88 -11.47
C ASN A 230 -8.59 15.97 -11.13
N ASP A 231 -7.83 14.95 -11.50
CA ASP A 231 -6.41 14.85 -11.23
C ASP A 231 -5.63 14.70 -12.54
N GLY A 232 -4.58 15.50 -12.73
CA GLY A 232 -3.74 15.51 -13.93
C GLY A 232 -2.67 14.41 -13.94
N ARG A 233 -2.52 13.61 -12.90
CA ARG A 233 -1.58 12.49 -12.88
C ARG A 233 -2.18 11.24 -13.55
N PRO A 234 -1.36 10.23 -13.91
CA PRO A 234 -1.86 8.92 -14.31
C PRO A 234 -2.54 8.17 -13.15
N ALA A 235 -3.37 7.19 -13.49
CA ALA A 235 -4.02 6.30 -12.53
C ALA A 235 -3.05 5.29 -11.93
N TRP A 236 -2.17 4.72 -12.77
CA TRP A 236 -1.09 3.84 -12.37
C TRP A 236 0.24 4.38 -12.88
N LEU A 237 1.27 4.34 -12.05
CA LEU A 237 2.65 4.52 -12.48
C LEU A 237 3.56 3.55 -11.73
N THR A 238 4.30 2.75 -12.49
CA THR A 238 5.36 1.90 -11.94
C THR A 238 6.72 2.36 -12.43
N THR A 239 7.66 2.52 -11.50
CA THR A 239 9.07 2.84 -11.79
C THR A 239 9.97 1.74 -11.24
N ASP A 240 10.88 1.21 -12.06
CA ASP A 240 11.72 0.07 -11.72
C ASP A 240 10.91 -1.14 -11.22
N GLY A 241 10.43 -1.93 -12.18
CA GLY A 241 9.53 -3.04 -11.91
C GLY A 241 9.83 -4.27 -12.75
N SER A 242 9.27 -5.38 -12.34
CA SER A 242 9.15 -6.58 -13.17
C SER A 242 7.80 -7.25 -12.97
N ASN A 243 7.28 -7.89 -14.01
CA ASN A 243 6.06 -8.70 -13.95
C ASN A 243 4.85 -7.95 -13.36
N VAL A 244 4.50 -6.80 -13.94
CA VAL A 244 3.40 -5.95 -13.44
C VAL A 244 2.18 -6.06 -14.35
N THR A 245 1.06 -6.54 -13.82
CA THR A 245 -0.14 -6.83 -14.61
C THR A 245 -1.37 -6.09 -14.10
N ILE A 246 -2.15 -5.54 -15.03
CA ILE A 246 -3.43 -4.89 -14.76
C ILE A 246 -4.47 -5.52 -15.68
N SER A 247 -5.34 -6.35 -15.11
CA SER A 247 -6.37 -7.10 -15.83
C SER A 247 -7.77 -6.68 -15.39
N GLY A 248 -8.60 -6.25 -16.33
CA GLY A 248 -10.00 -5.89 -16.05
C GLY A 248 -10.14 -4.61 -15.21
N GLY A 249 -9.12 -3.75 -15.20
CA GLY A 249 -9.15 -2.53 -14.39
C GLY A 249 -10.12 -1.47 -14.91
N THR A 250 -10.56 -0.57 -14.04
CA THR A 250 -11.33 0.62 -14.43
C THR A 250 -10.71 1.88 -13.82
N LEU A 251 -10.53 2.95 -14.62
CA LEU A 251 -9.94 4.21 -14.15
C LEU A 251 -10.68 5.48 -14.55
N ALA A 252 -10.67 6.50 -13.69
CA ALA A 252 -11.08 7.85 -14.10
C ALA A 252 -9.97 8.53 -14.89
N ARG A 253 -10.28 9.10 -16.06
CA ARG A 253 -9.30 9.84 -16.86
C ARG A 253 -9.28 11.30 -16.42
N GLY A 254 -8.10 11.77 -16.02
CA GLY A 254 -7.84 13.19 -15.78
C GLY A 254 -7.86 14.01 -17.07
N THR A 255 -8.55 15.16 -17.09
CA THR A 255 -8.65 16.02 -18.27
C THR A 255 -7.31 16.57 -18.75
N GLY A 256 -6.38 16.83 -17.83
CA GLY A 256 -5.03 17.31 -18.13
C GLY A 256 -3.97 16.21 -18.18
N SER A 257 -4.35 14.95 -17.92
CA SER A 257 -3.38 13.88 -17.74
C SER A 257 -2.76 13.46 -19.08
N PRO A 258 -1.43 13.36 -19.21
CA PRO A 258 -0.78 13.02 -20.47
C PRO A 258 -1.03 11.57 -20.89
N TYR A 259 -1.15 10.66 -19.92
CA TYR A 259 -1.40 9.24 -20.10
C TYR A 259 -2.15 8.67 -18.89
N ASP A 260 -2.75 7.49 -19.01
CA ASP A 260 -3.57 6.92 -17.94
C ASP A 260 -2.81 5.86 -17.12
N ILE A 261 -1.90 5.12 -17.76
CA ILE A 261 -1.07 4.07 -17.15
C ILE A 261 0.38 4.25 -17.61
N GLY A 262 1.30 4.34 -16.66
CA GLY A 262 2.73 4.55 -16.91
C GLY A 262 3.59 3.37 -16.45
N PHE A 263 4.59 3.03 -17.27
CA PHE A 263 5.66 2.09 -16.95
C PHE A 263 7.01 2.74 -17.26
N ASP A 264 7.91 2.77 -16.28
CA ASP A 264 9.26 3.30 -16.44
C ASP A 264 10.28 2.29 -15.90
N HIS A 265 11.18 1.81 -16.74
CA HIS A 265 12.12 0.72 -16.40
C HIS A 265 11.41 -0.55 -15.88
N VAL A 266 10.34 -0.98 -16.55
CA VAL A 266 9.57 -2.17 -16.18
C VAL A 266 9.80 -3.30 -17.17
N SER A 267 10.27 -4.45 -16.70
CA SER A 267 10.42 -5.66 -17.51
C SER A 267 9.22 -6.58 -17.34
N GLY A 268 8.43 -6.76 -18.41
CA GLY A 268 7.22 -7.56 -18.36
C GLY A 268 6.04 -6.83 -17.74
N TYR A 269 5.47 -5.84 -18.43
CA TYR A 269 4.16 -5.29 -18.09
C TYR A 269 3.03 -5.88 -18.95
N ALA A 270 1.82 -5.97 -18.41
CA ALA A 270 0.64 -6.30 -19.21
C ALA A 270 -0.60 -5.51 -18.74
N VAL A 271 -1.34 -4.96 -19.71
CA VAL A 271 -2.63 -4.30 -19.45
C VAL A 271 -3.68 -4.97 -20.34
N THR A 272 -4.61 -5.68 -19.73
CA THR A 272 -5.63 -6.47 -20.44
C THR A 272 -7.02 -6.09 -19.93
N THR A 273 -7.99 -6.05 -20.84
CA THR A 273 -9.42 -5.78 -20.56
C THR A 273 -9.70 -4.56 -19.67
N THR A 274 -8.76 -3.63 -19.59
CA THR A 274 -8.81 -2.44 -18.73
C THR A 274 -9.39 -1.27 -19.52
N LYS A 275 -10.21 -0.44 -18.87
CA LYS A 275 -10.93 0.66 -19.51
C LYS A 275 -11.02 1.90 -18.63
N THR A 276 -11.30 3.04 -19.23
CA THR A 276 -11.72 4.23 -18.49
C THR A 276 -13.15 4.09 -17.99
N THR A 277 -13.57 4.95 -17.07
CA THR A 277 -14.98 5.06 -16.63
C THR A 277 -15.96 5.38 -17.76
N THR A 278 -15.48 5.94 -18.87
CA THR A 278 -16.27 6.17 -20.10
C THR A 278 -16.26 4.99 -21.07
N GLY A 279 -15.58 3.89 -20.73
CA GLY A 279 -15.46 2.70 -21.56
C GLY A 279 -14.35 2.73 -22.61
N ALA A 280 -13.55 3.80 -22.68
CA ALA A 280 -12.44 3.89 -23.61
C ALA A 280 -11.24 3.04 -23.17
N ALA A 281 -10.39 2.64 -24.11
CA ALA A 281 -9.10 2.04 -23.79
C ALA A 281 -8.19 3.07 -23.05
N PRO A 282 -7.38 2.64 -22.07
CA PRO A 282 -6.43 3.50 -21.39
C PRO A 282 -5.27 3.88 -22.32
N ARG A 283 -4.76 5.10 -22.17
CA ARG A 283 -3.52 5.56 -22.81
C ARG A 283 -2.34 5.04 -22.01
N ILE A 284 -1.51 4.21 -22.62
CA ILE A 284 -0.33 3.61 -21.99
C ILE A 284 0.90 4.40 -22.42
N HIS A 285 1.76 4.75 -21.45
CA HIS A 285 3.07 5.36 -21.68
C HIS A 285 4.14 4.47 -21.06
N ALA A 286 5.08 4.00 -21.88
CA ALA A 286 6.12 3.07 -21.47
C ALA A 286 7.50 3.62 -21.87
N THR A 287 8.38 3.80 -20.89
CA THR A 287 9.77 4.25 -21.07
C THR A 287 10.70 3.14 -20.58
N ASN A 288 11.69 2.75 -21.39
CA ASN A 288 12.65 1.68 -21.07
C ASN A 288 11.98 0.41 -20.51
N SER A 289 10.79 0.10 -21.00
CA SER A 289 9.94 -0.96 -20.47
C SER A 289 9.51 -1.92 -21.56
N THR A 290 9.35 -3.19 -21.22
CA THR A 290 8.94 -4.25 -22.15
C THR A 290 7.63 -4.91 -21.69
N PRO A 291 6.70 -5.22 -22.61
CA PRO A 291 5.53 -6.00 -22.26
C PRO A 291 5.88 -7.47 -21.95
N LEU A 292 4.97 -8.19 -21.27
CA LEU A 292 5.01 -9.66 -21.10
C LEU A 292 4.75 -10.39 -22.42
#